data_AF-A0A2J0ML17-F1
#
_entry.id   AF-A0A2J0ML17-F1
#
_cell.length_a   1.000
_cell.length_b   1.000
_cell.length_c   1.000
_cell.angle_alpha   90.00
_cell.angle_beta   90.00
_cell.angle_gamma   90.00
#
_symmetry.space_group_name_H-M   'P 1'
#
loop_
_entity.id
_entity.type
_entity.pdbx_description
1 polymer ?
#
loop_
_entity_poly.entity_id
_entity_poly.type
_entity_poly.pdbx_seq_one_letter_code
_entity_poly.pdbx_strand_id
1 'polypeptide(L)'
;MSKLSYKSNQPNDSDLLFTHGGYRELKSFQMATLVFDLTTKFCDSFIDKRSRTHDQMVQAARSGRQNIAEGSLAAGTSKKTEIKLTNVARASLEELLLDYEDFLRQRSLKLWTKESGEAKNIRNLAYREDKSYSSYQSYLKNPESAANMLICVIHQTNYLLDKQLRKLSDEFLRQGGFTERLYQKRKDYRERN
;
A
#
# COMPACT_ATOMS: atom_id res chain seq x y z
N MET A 1 26.03 6.90 -9.45
CA MET A 1 25.50 5.52 -9.57
C MET A 1 24.47 5.49 -10.68
N SER A 2 24.79 4.83 -11.80
CA SER A 2 24.00 4.84 -13.03
C SER A 2 22.68 4.09 -12.85
N LYS A 3 21.56 4.76 -13.11
CA LYS A 3 20.25 4.11 -13.28
C LYS A 3 20.33 3.24 -14.54
N LEU A 4 20.35 1.92 -14.38
CA LEU A 4 20.07 0.98 -15.46
C LEU A 4 18.60 1.16 -15.87
N SER A 5 18.37 1.99 -16.89
CA SER A 5 17.10 2.05 -17.61
C SER A 5 17.05 0.84 -18.53
N TYR A 6 16.20 -0.13 -18.19
CA TYR A 6 15.80 -1.16 -19.13
C TYR A 6 14.97 -0.49 -20.24
N LYS A 7 15.57 -0.29 -21.41
CA LYS A 7 14.82 0.06 -22.62
C LYS A 7 14.11 -1.21 -23.10
N SER A 8 12.80 -1.26 -22.91
CA SER A 8 11.95 -2.28 -23.52
C SER A 8 11.85 -2.03 -25.02
N ASN A 9 12.44 -2.90 -25.84
CA ASN A 9 12.17 -3.00 -27.27
C ASN A 9 10.80 -3.69 -27.48
N GLN A 10 9.71 -2.97 -27.23
CA GLN A 10 8.38 -3.41 -27.66
C GLN A 10 7.92 -2.53 -28.83
N PRO A 11 7.28 -3.11 -29.87
CA PRO A 11 6.64 -2.34 -30.92
C PRO A 11 5.63 -1.37 -30.28
N ASN A 12 5.37 -0.26 -30.96
CA ASN A 12 4.51 0.83 -30.49
C ASN A 12 3.04 0.33 -30.36
N ASP A 13 2.75 -0.38 -29.27
CA ASP A 13 1.47 -1.02 -28.95
C ASP A 13 0.72 -0.19 -27.89
N SER A 14 0.90 1.13 -27.95
CA SER A 14 0.40 2.09 -26.96
C SER A 14 -1.12 2.06 -26.79
N ASP A 15 -1.85 1.49 -27.76
CA ASP A 15 -3.30 1.33 -27.72
C ASP A 15 -3.77 0.03 -27.04
N LEU A 16 -2.90 -0.97 -26.84
CA LEU A 16 -3.30 -2.25 -26.26
C LEU A 16 -3.00 -2.36 -24.76
N LEU A 17 -1.83 -1.88 -24.32
CA LEU A 17 -1.40 -1.94 -22.93
C LEU A 17 -1.98 -0.78 -22.11
N PHE A 18 -2.36 -1.05 -20.86
CA PHE A 18 -2.71 0.02 -19.92
C PHE A 18 -1.45 0.70 -19.36
N THR A 19 -1.61 1.93 -18.85
CA THR A 19 -0.58 2.59 -18.05
C THR A 19 -0.30 1.77 -16.78
N HIS A 20 0.99 1.51 -16.50
CA HIS A 20 1.43 0.60 -15.44
C HIS A 20 2.83 0.97 -14.91
N GLY A 21 3.22 0.41 -13.75
CA GLY A 21 4.55 0.56 -13.16
C GLY A 21 4.86 1.88 -12.46
N GLY A 22 3.95 2.86 -12.50
CA GLY A 22 4.08 4.17 -11.83
C GLY A 22 3.86 4.16 -10.32
N TYR A 23 3.97 3.02 -9.65
CA TYR A 23 3.58 2.86 -8.24
C TYR A 23 4.32 3.77 -7.26
N ARG A 24 5.55 4.21 -7.58
CA ARG A 24 6.32 5.10 -6.70
C ARG A 24 5.66 6.45 -6.47
N GLU A 25 4.82 6.89 -7.41
CA GLU A 25 4.06 8.14 -7.32
C GLU A 25 2.73 7.97 -6.56
N LEU A 26 2.31 6.73 -6.29
CA LEU A 26 1.07 6.48 -5.55
C LEU A 26 1.25 6.85 -4.08
N LYS A 27 0.35 7.69 -3.57
CA LYS A 27 0.31 8.04 -2.15
C LYS A 27 0.09 6.81 -1.26
N SER A 28 -0.69 5.83 -1.71
CA SER A 28 -0.88 4.54 -1.03
C SER A 28 0.44 3.79 -0.88
N PHE A 29 1.27 3.73 -1.94
CA PHE A 29 2.58 3.10 -1.90
C PHE A 29 3.57 3.83 -0.98
N GLN A 30 3.62 5.16 -1.06
CA GLN A 30 4.48 5.99 -0.19
C GLN A 30 4.12 5.80 1.29
N MET A 31 2.82 5.81 1.61
CA MET A 31 2.35 5.59 2.98
C MET A 31 2.55 4.15 3.45
N ALA A 32 2.31 3.14 2.60
CA ALA A 32 2.60 1.74 2.94
C ALA A 32 4.10 1.48 3.16
N THR A 33 4.97 2.22 2.44
CA THR A 33 6.42 2.19 2.68
C THR A 33 6.75 2.73 4.06
N LEU A 34 6.16 3.87 4.43
CA LEU A 34 6.32 4.44 5.77
C LEU A 34 5.82 3.47 6.86
N VAL A 35 4.67 2.82 6.68
CA VAL A 35 4.15 1.79 7.60
C VAL A 35 5.16 0.65 7.75
N PHE A 36 5.74 0.16 6.65
CA PHE A 36 6.73 -0.91 6.69
C PHE A 36 7.99 -0.54 7.47
N ASP A 37 8.54 0.65 7.21
CA ASP A 37 9.77 1.11 7.87
C ASP A 37 9.54 1.35 9.37
N LEU A 38 8.41 1.97 9.73
CA LEU A 38 8.03 2.21 11.13
C LEU A 38 7.73 0.90 11.87
N THR A 39 7.03 -0.05 11.23
CA THR A 39 6.70 -1.36 11.81
C THR A 39 7.95 -2.15 12.12
N THR A 40 8.92 -2.18 11.19
CA THR A 40 10.20 -2.85 11.42
C THR A 40 10.88 -2.32 12.68
N LYS A 41 10.92 -0.99 12.84
CA LYS A 41 11.54 -0.35 14.02
C LYS A 41 10.74 -0.56 15.31
N PHE A 42 9.41 -0.57 15.22
CA PHE A 42 8.54 -0.93 16.34
C PHE A 42 8.82 -2.36 16.81
N CYS A 43 8.79 -3.33 15.89
CA CYS A 43 9.01 -4.74 16.21
C CYS A 43 10.41 -4.95 16.80
N ASP A 44 11.45 -4.35 16.23
CA ASP A 44 12.83 -4.42 16.75
C ASP A 44 12.98 -3.89 18.18
N SER A 45 12.11 -2.97 18.60
CA SER A 45 12.19 -2.27 19.88
C SER A 45 11.29 -2.88 20.96
N PHE A 46 10.12 -3.38 20.57
CA PHE A 46 9.04 -3.69 21.53
C PHE A 46 8.51 -5.13 21.44
N ILE A 47 8.93 -5.90 20.44
CA ILE A 47 8.54 -7.29 20.25
C ILE A 47 9.80 -8.16 20.34
N ASP A 48 9.69 -9.32 20.98
CA ASP A 48 10.80 -10.28 21.00
C ASP A 48 11.13 -10.71 19.57
N LYS A 49 12.39 -10.50 19.16
CA LYS A 49 12.92 -10.81 17.82
C LYS A 49 12.80 -12.28 17.45
N ARG A 50 12.66 -13.18 18.43
CA ARG A 50 12.47 -14.62 18.18
C ARG A 50 11.00 -15.04 18.18
N SER A 51 10.09 -14.11 18.47
CA SER A 51 8.66 -14.41 18.51
C SER A 51 8.07 -14.48 17.11
N ARG A 52 7.08 -15.35 16.94
CA ARG A 52 6.30 -15.44 15.71
C ARG A 52 5.57 -14.13 15.40
N THR A 53 5.16 -13.39 16.42
CA THR A 53 4.51 -12.08 16.30
C THR A 53 5.41 -11.05 15.61
N HIS A 54 6.72 -11.02 15.92
CA HIS A 54 7.66 -10.12 15.24
C HIS A 54 7.64 -10.37 13.72
N ASP A 55 7.84 -11.62 13.32
CA ASP A 55 7.84 -12.01 11.90
C ASP A 55 6.50 -11.69 11.22
N GLN A 56 5.38 -11.98 11.88
CA GLN A 56 4.04 -11.77 11.31
C GLN A 56 3.77 -10.29 11.04
N MET A 57 4.04 -9.41 12.01
CA MET A 57 3.83 -7.97 11.84
C MET A 57 4.71 -7.40 10.73
N VAL A 58 6.00 -7.76 10.70
CA VAL A 58 6.92 -7.28 9.65
C VAL A 58 6.49 -7.79 8.28
N GLN A 59 6.05 -9.04 8.17
CA GLN A 59 5.57 -9.61 6.91
C GLN A 59 4.25 -9.00 6.45
N ALA A 60 3.30 -8.74 7.35
CA ALA A 60 2.04 -8.08 7.02
C ALA A 60 2.31 -6.67 6.45
N ALA A 61 3.17 -5.89 7.10
CA ALA A 61 3.58 -4.57 6.62
C ALA A 61 4.30 -4.64 5.26
N ARG A 62 5.21 -5.62 5.08
CA ARG A 62 5.91 -5.86 3.81
C ARG A 62 4.92 -6.23 2.70
N SER A 63 4.00 -7.14 2.98
CA SER A 63 2.96 -7.61 2.05
C SER A 63 2.09 -6.45 1.59
N GLY A 64 1.66 -5.59 2.51
CA GLY A 64 0.92 -4.36 2.21
C GLY A 64 1.64 -3.51 1.14
N ARG A 65 2.94 -3.25 1.33
CA ARG A 65 3.74 -2.47 0.37
C ARG A 65 3.96 -3.18 -0.97
N GLN A 66 4.34 -4.46 -0.94
CA GLN A 66 4.72 -5.23 -2.14
C GLN A 66 3.55 -5.42 -3.09
N ASN A 67 2.37 -5.78 -2.58
CA ASN A 67 1.20 -6.03 -3.41
C ASN A 67 0.73 -4.78 -4.18
N ILE A 68 0.96 -3.58 -3.66
CA ILE A 68 0.69 -2.33 -4.40
C ILE A 68 1.62 -2.20 -5.61
N ALA A 69 2.91 -2.48 -5.43
CA ALA A 69 3.91 -2.42 -6.51
C ALA A 69 3.65 -3.51 -7.57
N GLU A 70 3.43 -4.75 -7.13
CA GLU A 70 3.12 -5.89 -8.00
C GLU A 70 1.82 -5.66 -8.77
N GLY A 71 0.77 -5.18 -8.10
CA GLY A 71 -0.50 -4.81 -8.74
C GLY A 71 -0.32 -3.77 -9.82
N SER A 72 0.40 -2.69 -9.53
CA SER A 72 0.66 -1.62 -10.49
C SER A 72 1.52 -2.08 -11.68
N LEU A 73 2.43 -3.03 -11.50
CA LEU A 73 3.22 -3.61 -12.60
C LEU A 73 2.35 -4.52 -13.48
N ALA A 74 1.47 -5.33 -12.86
CA ALA A 74 0.55 -6.22 -13.57
C ALA A 74 -0.55 -5.46 -14.33
N ALA A 75 -0.83 -4.20 -13.98
CA ALA A 75 -1.86 -3.36 -14.58
C ALA A 75 -1.79 -3.28 -16.11
N GLY A 76 -0.58 -3.38 -16.68
CA GLY A 76 -0.37 -3.27 -18.13
C GLY A 76 -1.12 -4.33 -18.93
N THR A 77 -1.25 -5.53 -18.35
CA THR A 77 -1.87 -6.70 -18.99
C THR A 77 -3.11 -7.21 -18.24
N SER A 78 -3.28 -6.87 -16.96
CA SER A 78 -4.42 -7.31 -16.15
C SER A 78 -4.83 -6.32 -15.06
N LYS A 79 -5.84 -5.51 -15.36
CA LYS A 79 -6.54 -4.67 -14.37
C LYS A 79 -7.20 -5.48 -13.25
N LYS A 80 -7.69 -6.67 -13.56
CA LYS A 80 -8.23 -7.60 -12.55
C LYS A 80 -7.17 -8.00 -11.52
N THR A 81 -5.94 -8.26 -11.98
CA THR A 81 -4.82 -8.57 -11.09
C THR A 81 -4.42 -7.35 -10.26
N GLU A 82 -4.39 -6.15 -10.86
CA GLU A 82 -4.13 -4.91 -10.14
C GLU A 82 -5.13 -4.70 -8.99
N ILE A 83 -6.43 -4.86 -9.25
CA ILE A 83 -7.49 -4.77 -8.22
C ILE A 83 -7.28 -5.83 -7.14
N LYS A 84 -7.04 -7.09 -7.53
CA LYS A 84 -6.84 -8.19 -6.59
C LYS A 84 -5.67 -7.93 -5.65
N LEU A 85 -4.50 -7.58 -6.19
CA LEU A 85 -3.31 -7.34 -5.37
C LEU A 85 -3.46 -6.07 -4.52
N THR A 86 -4.09 -5.02 -5.03
CA THR A 86 -4.43 -3.84 -4.20
C THR A 86 -5.34 -4.23 -3.03
N ASN A 87 -6.27 -5.17 -3.22
CA ASN A 87 -7.12 -5.67 -2.14
C ASN A 87 -6.36 -6.55 -1.14
N VAL A 88 -5.39 -7.35 -1.60
CA VAL A 88 -4.48 -8.10 -0.70
C VAL A 88 -3.65 -7.12 0.13
N ALA A 89 -3.14 -6.04 -0.46
CA ALA A 89 -2.43 -5.01 0.29
C ALA A 89 -3.30 -4.41 1.42
N ARG A 90 -4.57 -4.10 1.10
CA ARG A 90 -5.54 -3.59 2.08
C ARG A 90 -5.81 -4.59 3.20
N ALA A 91 -5.95 -5.88 2.88
CA ALA A 91 -6.15 -6.93 3.88
C ALA A 91 -4.93 -7.10 4.79
N SER A 92 -3.71 -7.12 4.24
CA SER A 92 -2.48 -7.24 5.04
C SER A 92 -2.29 -6.07 6.02
N LEU A 93 -2.73 -4.86 5.65
CA LEU A 93 -2.70 -3.72 6.57
C LEU A 93 -3.83 -3.76 7.61
N GLU A 94 -4.93 -4.48 7.37
CA GLU A 94 -5.95 -4.74 8.40
C GLU A 94 -5.43 -5.74 9.43
N GLU A 95 -4.78 -6.82 8.99
CA GLU A 95 -4.15 -7.79 9.89
C GLU A 95 -3.13 -7.09 10.80
N LEU A 96 -2.28 -6.24 10.21
CA LEU A 96 -1.32 -5.45 10.96
C LEU A 96 -1.97 -4.47 11.95
N LEU A 97 -3.13 -3.89 11.60
CA LEU A 97 -3.88 -3.02 12.50
C LEU A 97 -4.31 -3.77 13.76
N LEU A 98 -4.86 -4.97 13.59
CA LEU A 98 -5.28 -5.84 14.69
C LEU A 98 -4.09 -6.22 15.58
N ASP A 99 -2.91 -6.49 15.00
CA ASP A 99 -1.70 -6.77 15.77
C ASP A 99 -1.32 -5.60 16.71
N TYR A 100 -1.48 -4.35 16.27
CA TYR A 100 -1.22 -3.18 17.12
C TYR A 100 -2.29 -2.98 18.20
N GLU A 101 -3.56 -3.21 17.87
CA GLU A 101 -4.65 -3.16 18.85
C GLU A 101 -4.47 -4.22 19.94
N ASP A 102 -4.09 -5.44 19.55
CA ASP A 102 -3.77 -6.53 20.46
C ASP A 102 -2.53 -6.24 21.30
N PHE A 103 -1.48 -5.66 20.72
CA PHE A 103 -0.30 -5.22 21.46
C PHE A 103 -0.67 -4.24 22.58
N LEU A 104 -1.51 -3.25 22.29
CA LEU A 104 -1.97 -2.28 23.29
C LEU A 104 -2.81 -2.97 24.37
N ARG A 105 -3.80 -3.75 23.95
CA ARG A 105 -4.75 -4.44 24.84
C ARG A 105 -4.07 -5.41 25.78
N GLN A 106 -3.17 -6.25 25.28
CA GLN A 106 -2.47 -7.27 26.07
C GLN A 106 -1.49 -6.67 27.09
N ARG A 107 -1.05 -5.43 26.87
CA ARG A 107 -0.11 -4.72 27.76
C ARG A 107 -0.80 -3.66 28.62
N SER A 108 -2.14 -3.60 28.61
CA SER A 108 -2.93 -2.59 29.32
C SER A 108 -2.53 -1.15 28.98
N LEU A 109 -2.14 -0.92 27.73
CA LEU A 109 -1.80 0.39 27.20
C LEU A 109 -3.04 1.05 26.59
N LYS A 110 -3.10 2.38 26.63
CA LYS A 110 -4.25 3.14 26.17
C LYS A 110 -4.31 3.19 24.64
N LEU A 111 -5.44 2.77 24.08
CA LEU A 111 -5.80 3.08 22.69
C LEU A 111 -6.31 4.53 22.60
N TRP A 112 -5.72 5.32 21.71
CA TRP A 112 -6.13 6.69 21.44
C TRP A 112 -7.48 6.69 20.74
N THR A 113 -8.41 7.48 21.27
CA THR A 113 -9.65 7.74 20.54
C THR A 113 -9.36 8.65 19.35
N LYS A 114 -10.22 8.58 18.32
CA LYS A 114 -10.15 9.48 17.17
C LYS A 114 -10.11 10.97 17.55
N GLU A 115 -10.69 11.35 18.69
CA GLU A 115 -10.79 12.74 19.13
C GLU A 115 -9.61 13.23 19.97
N SER A 116 -8.70 12.33 20.37
CA SER A 116 -7.49 12.70 21.11
C SER A 116 -6.62 13.70 20.34
N GLY A 117 -5.95 14.59 21.08
CA GLY A 117 -5.05 15.58 20.48
C GLY A 117 -3.89 14.90 19.76
N GLU A 118 -3.39 13.80 20.32
CA GLU A 118 -2.31 12.99 19.78
C GLU A 118 -2.70 12.35 18.45
N ALA A 119 -3.87 11.70 18.36
CA ALA A 119 -4.35 11.14 17.09
C ALA A 119 -4.61 12.23 16.05
N LYS A 120 -5.12 13.40 16.45
CA LYS A 120 -5.29 14.56 15.55
C LYS A 120 -3.94 15.05 15.01
N ASN A 121 -2.93 15.13 15.86
CA ASN A 121 -1.58 15.54 15.46
C ASN A 121 -0.99 14.58 14.42
N ILE A 122 -1.06 13.26 14.66
CA ILE A 122 -0.60 12.26 13.69
C ILE A 122 -1.39 12.37 12.38
N ARG A 123 -2.70 12.55 12.45
CA ARG A 123 -3.52 12.71 11.25
C ARG A 123 -3.12 13.92 10.42
N ASN A 124 -2.79 15.03 11.08
CA ASN A 124 -2.33 16.25 10.41
C ASN A 124 -0.96 16.08 9.73
N LEU A 125 -0.06 15.27 10.28
CA LEU A 125 1.24 15.00 9.66
C LEU A 125 1.12 14.36 8.26
N ALA A 126 0.06 13.59 8.00
CA ALA A 126 -0.13 12.96 6.69
C ALA A 126 -0.34 13.95 5.53
N TYR A 127 -0.79 15.17 5.83
CA TYR A 127 -0.98 16.22 4.83
C TYR A 127 0.31 16.97 4.49
N ARG A 128 1.40 16.76 5.24
CA ARG A 128 2.70 17.31 4.90
C ARG A 128 3.26 16.66 3.65
N GLU A 129 3.79 17.47 2.75
CA GLU A 129 4.43 17.00 1.52
C GLU A 129 5.79 16.34 1.80
N ASP A 130 6.52 16.86 2.79
CA ASP A 130 7.86 16.41 3.20
C ASP A 130 7.85 15.31 4.27
N LYS A 131 6.68 14.72 4.57
CA LYS A 131 6.58 13.68 5.60
C LYS A 131 7.50 12.51 5.26
N SER A 132 8.22 12.07 6.28
CA SER A 132 9.12 10.93 6.19
C SER A 132 9.19 10.23 7.53
N TYR A 133 9.98 9.16 7.63
CA TYR A 133 10.24 8.47 8.89
C TYR A 133 10.58 9.44 10.04
N SER A 134 11.38 10.49 9.79
CA SER A 134 11.79 11.45 10.81
C SER A 134 10.62 12.23 11.41
N SER A 135 9.54 12.45 10.65
CA SER A 135 8.32 13.10 11.12
C SER A 135 7.60 12.31 12.21
N TYR A 136 7.85 11.00 12.30
CA TYR A 136 7.18 10.09 13.24
C TYR A 136 8.13 9.50 14.30
N GLN A 137 9.45 9.70 14.14
CA GLN A 137 10.47 9.06 14.95
C GLN A 137 10.33 9.35 16.46
N SER A 138 9.87 10.55 16.83
CA SER A 138 9.65 10.90 18.23
C SER A 138 8.63 10.00 18.93
N TYR A 139 7.63 9.50 18.19
CA TYR A 139 6.58 8.62 18.72
C TYR A 139 7.07 7.18 18.95
N LEU A 140 8.19 6.78 18.33
CA LEU A 140 8.79 5.45 18.51
C LEU A 140 9.53 5.28 19.84
N LYS A 141 9.62 6.32 20.67
CA LYS A 141 10.32 6.26 21.97
C LYS A 141 9.53 5.54 23.06
N ASN A 142 8.21 5.50 22.93
CA ASN A 142 7.31 4.88 23.90
C ASN A 142 6.39 3.88 23.18
N PRO A 143 6.20 2.67 23.73
CA PRO A 143 5.42 1.62 23.06
C PRO A 143 3.96 1.99 22.83
N GLU A 144 3.31 2.70 23.76
CA GLU A 144 1.92 3.16 23.62
C GLU A 144 1.81 4.19 22.50
N SER A 145 2.66 5.23 22.53
CA SER A 145 2.62 6.26 21.47
C SER A 145 3.00 5.71 20.11
N ALA A 146 3.92 4.75 20.06
CA ALA A 146 4.38 4.12 18.83
C ALA A 146 3.26 3.31 18.18
N ALA A 147 2.62 2.41 18.94
CA ALA A 147 1.52 1.59 18.45
C ALA A 147 0.34 2.46 17.99
N ASN A 148 -0.07 3.45 18.79
CA ASN A 148 -1.16 4.35 18.41
C ASN A 148 -0.86 5.20 17.18
N MET A 149 0.38 5.68 17.04
CA MET A 149 0.82 6.39 15.84
C MET A 149 0.72 5.48 14.61
N LEU A 150 1.19 4.23 14.71
CA LEU A 150 1.12 3.25 13.62
C LEU A 150 -0.32 2.91 13.23
N ILE A 151 -1.23 2.74 14.20
CA ILE A 151 -2.68 2.60 13.97
C ILE A 151 -3.21 3.76 13.13
N CYS A 152 -2.88 5.02 13.50
CA CYS A 152 -3.32 6.19 12.75
C CYS A 152 -2.78 6.20 11.31
N VAL A 153 -1.50 5.91 11.12
CA VAL A 153 -0.85 5.88 9.80
C VAL A 153 -1.44 4.75 8.93
N ILE A 154 -1.74 3.59 9.52
CA ILE A 154 -2.39 2.47 8.84
C ILE A 154 -3.81 2.84 8.40
N HIS A 155 -4.63 3.46 9.25
CA HIS A 155 -5.96 3.93 8.83
C HIS A 155 -5.89 4.90 7.65
N GLN A 156 -4.92 5.81 7.65
CA GLN A 156 -4.72 6.73 6.52
C GLN A 156 -4.28 6.01 5.25
N THR A 157 -3.42 5.00 5.39
CA THR A 157 -2.98 4.16 4.28
C THR A 157 -4.15 3.35 3.71
N ASN A 158 -4.97 2.75 4.57
CA ASN A 158 -6.17 2.00 4.21
C ASN A 158 -7.18 2.89 3.48
N TYR A 159 -7.40 4.12 3.95
CA TYR A 159 -8.24 5.09 3.25
C TYR A 159 -7.76 5.38 1.82
N LEU A 160 -6.45 5.50 1.60
CA LEU A 160 -5.88 5.69 0.27
C LEU A 160 -6.06 4.44 -0.61
N LEU A 161 -5.90 3.25 -0.04
CA LEU A 161 -6.14 1.98 -0.74
C LEU A 161 -7.61 1.81 -1.12
N ASP A 162 -8.55 2.15 -0.24
CA ASP A 162 -9.98 2.10 -0.52
C ASP A 162 -10.38 3.06 -1.65
N LYS A 163 -9.76 4.24 -1.71
CA LYS A 163 -9.92 5.18 -2.83
C LYS A 163 -9.33 4.64 -4.12
N GLN A 164 -8.15 4.03 -4.05
CA GLN A 164 -7.50 3.42 -5.20
C GLN A 164 -8.34 2.26 -5.76
N LEU A 165 -8.83 1.36 -4.91
CA LEU A 165 -9.68 0.23 -5.30
C LEU A 165 -10.96 0.70 -6.00
N ARG A 166 -11.64 1.72 -5.45
CA ARG A 166 -12.82 2.32 -6.09
C ARG A 166 -12.51 2.83 -7.49
N LYS A 167 -11.44 3.63 -7.63
CA LYS A 167 -11.01 4.17 -8.93
C LYS A 167 -10.68 3.06 -9.93
N LEU A 168 -9.92 2.05 -9.51
CA LEU A 168 -9.56 0.91 -10.36
C LEU A 168 -10.78 0.11 -10.81
N SER A 169 -11.76 -0.06 -9.91
CA SER A 169 -13.01 -0.77 -10.21
C SER A 169 -13.86 0.01 -11.20
N ASP A 170 -14.00 1.33 -11.01
CA ASP A 170 -14.72 2.22 -11.94
C ASP A 170 -14.05 2.25 -13.32
N GLU A 171 -12.72 2.30 -13.37
CA GLU A 171 -11.97 2.23 -14.62
C GLU A 171 -12.19 0.89 -15.33
N PHE A 172 -12.13 -0.23 -14.60
CA PHE A 172 -12.37 -1.55 -15.17
C PHE A 172 -13.78 -1.68 -15.76
N LEU A 173 -14.81 -1.19 -15.05
CA LEU A 173 -16.19 -1.19 -15.53
C LEU A 173 -16.38 -0.36 -16.80
N ARG A 174 -15.69 0.78 -16.93
CA ARG A 174 -15.82 1.67 -18.10
C ARG A 174 -15.00 1.22 -19.31
N GLN A 175 -13.82 0.67 -19.08
CA GLN A 175 -12.81 0.46 -20.11
C GLN A 175 -12.70 -0.99 -20.60
N GLY A 176 -13.33 -1.92 -19.89
CA GLY A 176 -13.20 -3.35 -20.14
C GLY A 176 -11.82 -3.92 -19.80
N GLY A 177 -11.69 -5.23 -19.95
CA GLY A 177 -10.45 -5.96 -19.72
C GLY A 177 -9.48 -5.95 -20.90
N PHE A 178 -8.22 -6.32 -20.66
CA PHE A 178 -7.23 -6.53 -21.72
C PHE A 178 -7.70 -7.55 -22.77
N THR A 179 -8.28 -8.66 -22.32
CA THR A 179 -8.80 -9.72 -23.22
C THR A 179 -9.90 -9.20 -24.13
N GLU A 180 -10.78 -8.33 -23.63
CA GLU A 180 -11.87 -7.74 -24.41
C GLU A 180 -11.31 -6.79 -25.48
N ARG A 181 -10.35 -5.94 -25.11
CA ARG A 181 -9.65 -5.06 -26.07
C ARG A 181 -8.89 -5.84 -27.14
N LEU A 182 -8.16 -6.87 -26.72
CA LEU A 182 -7.42 -7.75 -27.63
C LEU A 182 -8.38 -8.47 -28.60
N TYR A 183 -9.52 -8.95 -28.10
CA TYR A 183 -10.54 -9.57 -28.94
C TYR A 183 -11.07 -8.59 -30.00
N GLN A 184 -11.40 -7.35 -29.63
CA GLN A 184 -11.85 -6.35 -30.59
C GLN A 184 -10.78 -6.01 -31.64
N LYS A 185 -9.53 -5.78 -31.23
CA LYS A 185 -8.43 -5.56 -32.19
C LYS A 185 -8.22 -6.74 -33.14
N ARG A 186 -8.37 -7.98 -32.65
CA ARG A 186 -8.28 -9.18 -33.50
C ARG A 186 -9.44 -9.26 -34.49
N LYS A 187 -10.64 -8.83 -34.10
CA LYS A 187 -11.80 -8.77 -34.99
C LYS A 187 -11.58 -7.73 -36.09
N ASP A 188 -11.18 -6.51 -35.74
CA ASP A 188 -10.88 -5.44 -36.69
C ASP A 188 -9.78 -5.84 -37.69
N TYR A 189 -8.73 -6.54 -37.21
CA TYR A 189 -7.66 -7.04 -38.07
C TYR A 189 -8.16 -8.06 -39.11
N ARG A 190 -9.14 -8.91 -38.74
CA ARG A 190 -9.76 -9.90 -39.64
C ARG A 190 -10.74 -9.29 -40.62
N GLU A 191 -11.34 -8.14 -40.32
CA GLU A 191 -12.28 -7.46 -41.22
C GLU A 191 -11.54 -6.58 -42.26
N ARG A 192 -10.28 -6.22 -41.99
CA ARG A 192 -9.43 -5.40 -42.87
C ARG A 192 -8.54 -6.20 -43.82
N ASN A 193 -8.44 -7.52 -43.65
CA ASN A 193 -7.66 -8.45 -44.47
C ASN A 193 -8.58 -9.54 -45.02
#